data_AF-A0A4Q5A0D6-F1
#
_entry.id   AF-A0A4Q5A0D6-F1
#
_cell.length_a   1.000
_cell.length_b   1.000
_cell.length_c   1.000
_cell.angle_alpha   90.00
_cell.angle_beta   90.00
_cell.angle_gamma   90.00
#
_symmetry.space_group_name_H-M   'P 1'
#
loop_
_entity.id
_entity.type
_entity.pdbx_description
1 polymer ?
#
loop_
_entity_poly.entity_id
_entity_poly.type
_entity_poly.pdbx_seq_one_letter_code
_entity_poly.pdbx_strand_id
1 'polypeptide(L)'
;MASTNSSASSAQSALRQHSTHAAPEHEDSVPVETLVQLLLEAKRSLSSMGLVLRANDLVHLARQAHEESVIFSAQSQFLRRGISEQVRLLLRVRKSLNRTYDSGKREFKQVIRDLDATNGRLEDTINILRGRTVESAFRPDGEEKKSLLDFVDEIQVHTMRDALKENIAALQSTQTSFDGDLLRFDTDLRTLNKTLSSAPSIPSPSASSADPPLSHLLASMIANSHDMAQLLSSLTKHFDMCVTAVRTTEGGAALARIKAAEVTQSQGGNDVSISGVIAEQESHMPELDPISPEERAQMLQVVVQDASEVEDVVQELNQRLQSVEGNFNRLEEQTNRVKTNYLTTVEAFRVLEDIGSRLQSYIAAETEFRQRWIEEHETIQEKMREMDVLRSFYESYASSYDGLILEVERRKALEDKVLSIWKKAQESVDKIIEGDRKEREAFRQEVGEFLPTDLWPGMDDPMCRWEIVPVRDSDGRGHGGACSTPALERSVVQAAAMRRGRRSGER
;
A
#
# COMPACT_ATOMS: atom_id res chain seq x y z
N MET A 1 52.43 -19.59 -19.35
CA MET A 1 53.52 -18.81 -19.98
C MET A 1 53.66 -17.50 -19.22
N ALA A 2 54.91 -17.04 -19.07
CA ALA A 2 55.39 -15.89 -18.30
C ALA A 2 55.62 -16.13 -16.80
N SER A 3 56.73 -16.83 -16.55
CA SER A 3 57.50 -16.86 -15.31
C SER A 3 58.08 -15.47 -14.99
N THR A 4 58.17 -15.13 -13.71
CA THR A 4 59.11 -14.11 -13.22
C THR A 4 59.93 -14.68 -12.07
N ASN A 5 61.25 -14.66 -12.28
CA ASN A 5 62.30 -15.07 -11.38
C ASN A 5 62.48 -14.07 -10.23
N SER A 6 62.71 -14.57 -9.02
CA SER A 6 63.59 -13.92 -8.03
C SER A 6 64.25 -15.04 -7.21
N SER A 7 65.47 -15.43 -7.59
CA SER A 7 66.75 -14.90 -7.09
C SER A 7 67.06 -15.38 -5.67
N ALA A 8 67.78 -16.50 -5.63
CA ALA A 8 68.50 -16.99 -4.48
C ALA A 8 69.45 -15.95 -3.90
N SER A 9 69.53 -15.88 -2.57
CA SER A 9 70.64 -15.26 -1.85
C SER A 9 71.15 -16.25 -0.82
N SER A 10 72.07 -17.08 -1.29
CA SER A 10 73.00 -17.87 -0.47
C SER A 10 73.87 -16.89 0.33
N ALA A 11 73.68 -16.83 1.65
CA ALA A 11 74.62 -16.16 2.52
C ALA A 11 75.86 -17.04 2.72
N GLN A 12 76.99 -16.43 2.47
CA GLN A 12 78.31 -17.03 2.35
C GLN A 12 78.79 -17.58 3.69
N SER A 13 79.14 -18.86 3.69
CA SER A 13 79.90 -19.52 4.73
C SER A 13 81.36 -19.01 4.63
N ALA A 14 81.72 -18.06 5.48
CA ALA A 14 83.07 -17.53 5.58
C ALA A 14 83.92 -18.47 6.46
N LEU A 15 84.80 -19.20 5.79
CA LEU A 15 85.95 -19.89 6.38
C LEU A 15 86.76 -18.93 7.26
N ARG A 16 86.85 -19.22 8.56
CA ARG A 16 87.92 -18.71 9.42
C ARG A 16 88.68 -19.87 10.06
N GLN A 17 89.99 -19.68 9.98
CA GLN A 17 91.06 -20.65 10.12
C GLN A 17 91.27 -21.11 11.57
N HIS A 18 91.87 -22.30 11.67
CA HIS A 18 92.47 -22.86 12.88
C HIS A 18 93.23 -21.84 13.73
N SER A 19 92.95 -21.85 15.03
CA SER A 19 93.92 -21.57 16.07
C SER A 19 93.75 -22.61 17.16
N THR A 20 94.67 -23.57 17.15
CA THR A 20 94.97 -24.48 18.25
C THR A 20 95.74 -23.69 19.32
N HIS A 21 95.15 -23.45 20.49
CA HIS A 21 95.82 -23.54 21.78
C HIS A 21 94.87 -23.17 22.92
N ALA A 22 95.08 -23.86 24.04
CA ALA A 22 94.61 -23.59 25.40
C ALA A 22 93.18 -24.04 25.72
N ALA A 23 93.13 -25.13 26.49
CA ALA A 23 91.99 -25.55 27.28
C ALA A 23 91.50 -24.38 28.17
N PRO A 24 90.18 -24.19 28.34
CA PRO A 24 89.67 -23.39 29.43
C PRO A 24 89.75 -24.26 30.70
N GLU A 25 90.53 -23.79 31.65
CA GLU A 25 90.52 -24.26 33.02
C GLU A 25 89.12 -24.06 33.63
N HIS A 26 88.74 -24.97 34.53
CA HIS A 26 87.48 -24.98 35.26
C HIS A 26 87.25 -23.70 36.06
N GLU A 27 86.53 -22.74 35.49
CA GLU A 27 85.72 -21.77 36.23
C GLU A 27 84.36 -21.66 35.55
N ASP A 28 83.37 -22.39 36.07
CA ASP A 28 81.94 -22.11 35.85
C ASP A 28 81.12 -22.94 36.86
N SER A 29 81.27 -22.61 38.14
CA SER A 29 80.30 -23.05 39.15
C SER A 29 79.30 -21.92 39.31
N VAL A 30 78.16 -21.99 38.61
CA VAL A 30 77.03 -21.09 38.87
C VAL A 30 76.68 -21.21 40.36
N PRO A 31 76.71 -20.10 41.14
CA PRO A 31 76.43 -20.17 42.57
C PRO A 31 75.05 -20.77 42.85
N VAL A 32 74.98 -21.62 43.87
CA VAL A 32 73.73 -22.30 44.28
C VAL A 32 72.64 -21.27 44.59
N GLU A 33 73.01 -20.13 45.17
CA GLU A 33 72.13 -19.00 45.46
C GLU A 33 71.47 -18.43 44.19
N THR A 34 72.21 -18.38 43.08
CA THR A 34 71.76 -17.88 41.78
C THR A 34 70.79 -18.88 41.15
N LEU A 35 71.08 -20.18 41.21
CA LEU A 35 70.18 -21.22 40.70
C LEU A 35 68.84 -21.25 41.44
N VAL A 36 68.87 -21.05 42.76
CA VAL A 36 67.65 -20.93 43.57
C VAL A 36 66.87 -19.65 43.21
N GLN A 37 67.55 -18.55 42.91
CA GLN A 37 66.89 -17.32 42.45
C GLN A 37 66.22 -17.52 41.08
N LEU A 38 66.93 -18.14 40.12
CA LEU A 38 66.38 -18.49 38.80
C LEU A 38 65.18 -19.43 38.90
N LEU A 39 65.22 -20.39 39.82
CA LEU A 39 64.07 -21.27 40.10
C LEU A 39 62.84 -20.50 40.63
N LEU A 40 63.06 -19.51 41.50
CA LEU A 40 61.97 -18.67 42.02
C LEU A 40 61.42 -17.71 40.95
N GLU A 41 62.28 -17.17 40.07
CA GLU A 41 61.89 -16.34 38.93
C GLU A 41 61.12 -17.15 37.87
N ALA A 42 61.56 -18.36 37.56
CA ALA A 42 60.85 -19.31 36.70
C ALA A 42 59.51 -19.75 37.31
N LYS A 43 59.43 -19.94 38.64
CA LYS A 43 58.14 -20.18 39.29
C LYS A 43 57.20 -18.99 39.16
N ARG A 44 57.71 -17.77 39.36
CA ARG A 44 56.92 -16.54 39.25
C ARG A 44 56.39 -16.38 37.82
N SER A 45 57.19 -16.67 36.79
CA SER A 45 56.75 -16.60 35.40
C SER A 45 55.66 -17.62 35.06
N LEU A 46 55.58 -18.77 35.75
CA LEU A 46 54.47 -19.72 35.60
C LEU A 46 53.11 -19.18 36.08
N SER A 47 53.06 -18.12 36.88
CA SER A 47 51.80 -17.43 37.17
C SER A 47 51.11 -16.87 35.92
N SER A 48 51.85 -16.71 34.80
CA SER A 48 51.33 -16.38 33.47
C SER A 48 50.39 -17.45 32.89
N MET A 49 50.29 -18.63 33.49
CA MET A 49 49.23 -19.63 33.22
C MET A 49 47.83 -19.00 33.23
N GLY A 50 47.58 -18.06 34.16
CA GLY A 50 46.29 -17.35 34.22
C GLY A 50 45.98 -16.52 32.96
N LEU A 51 47.01 -15.98 32.29
CA LEU A 51 46.87 -15.23 31.04
C LEU A 51 46.47 -16.17 29.88
N VAL A 52 47.07 -17.35 29.82
CA VAL A 52 46.78 -18.35 28.78
C VAL A 52 45.38 -18.94 28.95
N LEU A 53 44.98 -19.25 30.19
CA LEU A 53 43.62 -19.72 30.48
C LEU A 53 42.58 -18.68 30.07
N ARG A 54 42.79 -17.41 30.43
CA ARG A 54 41.91 -16.31 30.01
C ARG A 54 41.84 -16.16 28.50
N ALA A 55 42.97 -16.23 27.79
CA ALA A 55 42.98 -16.17 26.33
C ALA A 55 42.18 -17.33 25.70
N ASN A 56 42.33 -18.54 26.24
CA ASN A 56 41.57 -19.71 25.79
C ASN A 56 40.06 -19.53 26.03
N ASP A 57 39.66 -19.03 27.20
CA ASP A 57 38.25 -18.74 27.50
C ASP A 57 37.66 -17.71 26.52
N LEU A 58 38.40 -16.64 26.22
CA LEU A 58 37.99 -15.65 25.22
C LEU A 58 37.87 -16.24 23.81
N VAL A 59 38.75 -17.17 23.42
CA VAL A 59 38.64 -17.89 22.14
C VAL A 59 37.39 -18.77 22.10
N HIS A 60 37.06 -19.46 23.19
CA HIS A 60 35.82 -20.25 23.26
C HIS A 60 34.57 -19.38 23.12
N LEU A 61 34.52 -18.25 23.85
CA LEU A 61 33.44 -17.27 23.72
C LEU A 61 33.38 -16.67 22.31
N ALA A 62 34.53 -16.37 21.70
CA ALA A 62 34.59 -15.86 20.33
C ALA A 62 34.04 -16.84 19.29
N ARG A 63 34.32 -18.15 19.45
CA ARG A 63 33.74 -19.19 18.58
C ARG A 63 32.23 -19.20 18.67
N GLN A 64 31.68 -19.22 19.88
CA GLN A 64 30.23 -19.18 20.08
C GLN A 64 29.60 -17.92 19.48
N ALA A 65 30.17 -16.74 19.76
CA ALA A 65 29.68 -15.48 19.22
C ALA A 65 29.77 -15.41 17.68
N HIS A 66 30.80 -16.03 17.08
CA HIS A 66 30.92 -16.15 15.64
C HIS A 66 29.84 -17.06 15.05
N GLU A 67 29.63 -18.24 15.64
CA GLU A 67 28.59 -19.19 15.23
C GLU A 67 27.19 -18.55 15.28
N GLU A 68 26.86 -17.86 16.39
CA GLU A 68 25.61 -17.11 16.53
C GLU A 68 25.47 -16.03 15.44
N SER A 69 26.53 -15.28 15.15
CA SER A 69 26.53 -14.26 14.11
C SER A 69 26.28 -14.85 12.71
N VAL A 70 26.87 -16.00 12.39
CA VAL A 70 26.64 -16.69 11.10
C VAL A 70 25.18 -17.11 10.98
N ILE A 71 24.61 -17.68 12.04
CA ILE A 71 23.20 -18.09 12.07
C ILE A 71 22.27 -16.88 11.89
N PHE A 72 22.44 -15.81 12.67
CA PHE A 72 21.60 -14.61 12.56
C PHE A 72 21.73 -13.93 11.21
N SER A 73 22.92 -13.89 10.62
CA SER A 73 23.14 -13.35 9.28
C SER A 73 22.38 -14.14 8.21
N ALA A 74 22.50 -15.48 8.24
CA ALA A 74 21.80 -16.36 7.30
C ALA A 74 20.27 -16.24 7.43
N GLN A 75 19.75 -16.25 8.66
CA GLN A 75 18.32 -16.07 8.92
C GLN A 75 17.82 -14.69 8.47
N SER A 76 18.57 -13.63 8.76
CA SER A 76 18.25 -12.27 8.31
C SER A 76 18.19 -12.18 6.79
N GLN A 77 19.16 -12.78 6.09
CA GLN A 77 19.18 -12.78 4.63
C GLN A 77 17.99 -13.53 4.02
N PHE A 78 17.66 -14.70 4.59
CA PHE A 78 16.49 -15.47 4.20
C PHE A 78 15.19 -14.68 4.37
N LEU A 79 14.99 -14.08 5.57
CA LEU A 79 13.81 -13.26 5.86
C LEU A 79 13.73 -12.03 4.95
N ARG A 80 14.82 -11.28 4.77
CA ARG A 80 14.84 -10.10 3.89
C ARG A 80 14.49 -10.45 2.45
N ARG A 81 14.96 -11.59 1.94
CA ARG A 81 14.57 -12.08 0.61
C ARG A 81 13.08 -12.40 0.55
N GLY A 82 12.56 -13.15 1.53
CA GLY A 82 11.14 -13.47 1.61
C GLY A 82 10.26 -12.23 1.69
N ILE A 83 10.58 -11.29 2.59
CA ILE A 83 9.90 -9.99 2.72
C ILE A 83 9.93 -9.24 1.38
N SER A 84 11.08 -9.18 0.71
CA SER A 84 11.21 -8.49 -0.58
C SER A 84 10.33 -9.11 -1.67
N GLU A 85 10.24 -10.44 -1.72
CA GLU A 85 9.37 -11.16 -2.65
C GLU A 85 7.88 -10.88 -2.36
N GLN A 86 7.48 -10.89 -1.09
CA GLN A 86 6.11 -10.58 -0.68
C GLN A 86 5.75 -9.11 -0.92
N VAL A 87 6.66 -8.16 -0.70
CA VAL A 87 6.46 -6.74 -1.03
C VAL A 87 6.17 -6.55 -2.52
N ARG A 88 6.86 -7.28 -3.41
CA ARG A 88 6.56 -7.24 -4.86
C ARG A 88 5.15 -7.73 -5.17
N LEU A 89 4.68 -8.77 -4.47
CA LEU A 89 3.30 -9.26 -4.60
C LEU A 89 2.30 -8.21 -4.12
N LEU A 90 2.50 -7.65 -2.94
CA LEU A 90 1.63 -6.61 -2.38
C LEU A 90 1.58 -5.36 -3.26
N LEU A 91 2.70 -4.95 -3.87
CA LEU A 91 2.72 -3.84 -4.83
C LEU A 91 1.92 -4.13 -6.11
N ARG A 92 1.88 -5.39 -6.55
CA ARG A 92 1.01 -5.80 -7.66
C ARG A 92 -0.47 -5.73 -7.26
N VAL A 93 -0.82 -6.21 -6.07
CA VAL A 93 -2.18 -6.08 -5.52
C VAL A 93 -2.58 -4.61 -5.42
N ARG A 94 -1.71 -3.76 -4.86
CA ARG A 94 -1.92 -2.31 -4.78
C ARG A 94 -2.23 -1.71 -6.14
N LYS A 95 -1.44 -2.07 -7.16
CA LYS A 95 -1.64 -1.57 -8.52
C LYS A 95 -2.99 -2.01 -9.09
N SER A 96 -3.43 -3.24 -8.78
CA SER A 96 -4.75 -3.73 -9.18
C SER A 96 -5.87 -2.93 -8.50
N LEU A 97 -5.81 -2.78 -7.18
CA LEU A 97 -6.80 -2.03 -6.40
C LEU A 97 -6.94 -0.58 -6.90
N ASN A 98 -5.80 0.10 -7.10
CA ASN A 98 -5.78 1.47 -7.67
C ASN A 98 -6.41 1.52 -9.06
N ARG A 99 -6.11 0.55 -9.94
CA ARG A 99 -6.71 0.51 -11.29
C ARG A 99 -8.23 0.36 -11.24
N THR A 100 -8.74 -0.49 -10.35
CA THR A 100 -10.18 -0.66 -10.15
C THR A 100 -10.82 0.64 -9.65
N TYR A 101 -10.22 1.27 -8.65
CA TYR A 101 -10.66 2.58 -8.13
C TYR A 101 -10.68 3.66 -9.22
N ASP A 102 -9.58 3.80 -9.97
CA ASP A 102 -9.44 4.79 -11.04
C ASP A 102 -10.39 4.52 -12.22
N SER A 103 -10.69 3.25 -12.52
CA SER A 103 -11.72 2.90 -13.51
C SER A 103 -13.09 3.34 -13.03
N GLY A 104 -13.49 2.93 -11.83
CA GLY A 104 -14.79 3.31 -11.26
C GLY A 104 -14.96 4.83 -11.16
N LYS A 105 -13.92 5.57 -10.75
CA LYS A 105 -13.95 7.04 -10.70
C LYS A 105 -14.13 7.69 -12.08
N ARG A 106 -13.51 7.13 -13.13
CA ARG A 106 -13.67 7.63 -14.51
C ARG A 106 -15.07 7.33 -15.04
N GLU A 107 -15.55 6.11 -14.82
CA GLU A 107 -16.90 5.69 -15.21
C GLU A 107 -17.96 6.52 -14.48
N PHE A 108 -17.79 6.79 -13.18
CA PHE A 108 -18.64 7.70 -12.41
C PHE A 108 -18.73 9.10 -13.01
N LYS A 109 -17.59 9.70 -13.34
CA LYS A 109 -17.56 11.00 -14.01
C LYS A 109 -18.24 10.98 -15.37
N GLN A 110 -18.24 9.85 -16.07
CA GLN A 110 -18.96 9.72 -17.33
C GLN A 110 -20.47 9.63 -17.09
N VAL A 111 -20.90 8.77 -16.16
CA VAL A 111 -22.31 8.59 -15.79
C VAL A 111 -22.94 9.89 -15.30
N ILE A 112 -22.26 10.66 -14.44
CA ILE A 112 -22.78 11.95 -13.98
C ILE A 112 -22.98 12.92 -15.16
N ARG A 113 -22.06 12.96 -16.13
CA ARG A 113 -22.21 13.82 -17.31
C ARG A 113 -23.40 13.40 -18.17
N ASP A 114 -23.57 12.10 -18.38
CA ASP A 114 -24.69 11.57 -19.17
C ASP A 114 -26.03 11.79 -18.46
N LEU A 115 -26.02 11.71 -17.13
CA LEU A 115 -27.15 12.00 -16.27
C LEU A 115 -27.55 13.47 -16.33
N ASP A 116 -26.59 14.39 -16.14
CA ASP A 116 -26.82 15.83 -16.21
C ASP A 116 -27.36 16.24 -17.59
N ALA A 117 -26.84 15.65 -18.67
CA ALA A 117 -27.33 15.87 -20.02
C ALA A 117 -28.78 15.35 -20.20
N THR A 118 -29.11 14.18 -19.66
CA THR A 118 -30.46 13.61 -19.76
C THR A 118 -31.47 14.40 -18.92
N ASN A 119 -31.10 14.78 -17.70
CA ASN A 119 -31.90 15.64 -16.85
C ASN A 119 -32.10 17.03 -17.48
N GLY A 120 -31.05 17.63 -18.08
CA GLY A 120 -31.15 18.90 -18.79
C GLY A 120 -32.15 18.88 -19.94
N ARG A 121 -32.12 17.82 -20.77
CA ARG A 121 -33.12 17.63 -21.86
C ARG A 121 -34.55 17.50 -21.34
N LEU A 122 -34.74 16.82 -20.20
CA LEU A 122 -36.05 16.71 -19.56
C LEU A 122 -36.52 18.06 -19.00
N GLU A 123 -35.64 18.79 -18.30
CA GLU A 123 -35.92 20.15 -17.79
C GLU A 123 -36.28 21.11 -18.92
N ASP A 124 -35.58 21.07 -20.05
CA ASP A 124 -35.92 21.87 -21.23
C ASP A 124 -37.33 21.56 -21.74
N THR A 125 -37.71 20.27 -21.77
CA THR A 125 -39.05 19.84 -22.19
C THR A 125 -40.12 20.29 -21.20
N ILE A 126 -39.84 20.21 -19.90
CA ILE A 126 -40.73 20.72 -18.83
C ILE A 126 -40.89 22.24 -18.94
N ASN A 127 -39.81 22.98 -19.22
CA ASN A 127 -39.85 24.42 -19.44
C ASN A 127 -40.68 24.80 -20.68
N ILE A 128 -40.63 23.99 -21.74
CA ILE A 128 -41.51 24.15 -22.91
C ILE A 128 -42.98 23.98 -22.51
N LEU A 129 -43.31 22.99 -21.67
CA LEU A 129 -44.68 22.80 -21.19
C LEU A 129 -45.14 23.97 -20.30
N ARG A 130 -44.27 24.45 -19.41
CA ARG A 130 -44.53 25.61 -18.53
C ARG A 130 -44.79 26.89 -19.33
N GLY A 131 -44.02 27.11 -20.40
CA GLY A 131 -44.15 28.28 -21.27
C GLY A 131 -45.38 28.22 -22.19
N ARG A 132 -46.00 27.06 -22.36
CA ARG A 132 -47.20 26.88 -23.19
C ARG A 132 -48.46 27.08 -22.35
N THR A 133 -49.08 28.24 -22.50
CA THR A 133 -50.36 28.55 -21.86
C THR A 133 -51.52 27.86 -22.56
N VAL A 134 -52.50 27.38 -21.79
CA VAL A 134 -53.75 26.86 -22.33
C VAL A 134 -54.64 28.00 -22.81
N GLU A 135 -55.14 27.88 -24.04
CA GLU A 135 -56.00 28.90 -24.65
C GLU A 135 -57.24 29.16 -23.80
N SER A 136 -57.66 30.42 -23.68
CA SER A 136 -58.82 30.81 -22.87
C SER A 136 -60.11 30.14 -23.35
N ALA A 137 -60.22 29.88 -24.66
CA ALA A 137 -61.33 29.16 -25.28
C ALA A 137 -61.55 27.73 -24.75
N PHE A 138 -60.53 27.11 -24.17
CA PHE A 138 -60.61 25.76 -23.58
C PHE A 138 -60.84 25.77 -22.07
N ARG A 139 -60.91 26.96 -21.46
CA ARG A 139 -61.08 27.13 -20.02
C ARG A 139 -62.48 27.67 -19.73
N PRO A 140 -63.11 27.26 -18.61
CA PRO A 140 -64.34 27.88 -18.14
C PRO A 140 -64.14 29.38 -17.89
N ASP A 141 -65.20 30.16 -18.09
CA ASP A 141 -65.16 31.60 -17.88
C ASP A 141 -64.77 31.94 -16.43
N GLY A 142 -63.72 32.75 -16.27
CA GLY A 142 -63.21 33.19 -14.96
C GLY A 142 -62.09 32.33 -14.36
N GLU A 143 -61.66 31.25 -15.01
CA GLU A 143 -60.53 30.43 -14.54
C GLU A 143 -59.17 31.11 -14.79
N GLU A 144 -58.22 30.95 -13.85
CA GLU A 144 -56.85 31.47 -13.98
C GLU A 144 -56.11 30.88 -15.18
N LYS A 145 -55.02 31.56 -15.60
CA LYS A 145 -54.16 31.11 -16.70
C LYS A 145 -53.41 29.85 -16.27
N LYS A 146 -53.77 28.73 -16.88
CA LYS A 146 -53.09 27.45 -16.71
C LYS A 146 -52.08 27.19 -17.82
N SER A 147 -50.97 26.54 -17.47
CA SER A 147 -49.98 26.02 -18.41
C SER A 147 -50.26 24.56 -18.75
N LEU A 148 -49.64 24.02 -19.81
CA LEU A 148 -49.71 22.58 -20.10
C LEU A 148 -49.11 21.73 -18.98
N LEU A 149 -48.14 22.27 -18.24
CA LEU A 149 -47.50 21.58 -17.13
C LEU A 149 -48.47 21.32 -15.97
N ASP A 150 -49.47 22.20 -15.76
CA ASP A 150 -50.44 22.08 -14.67
C ASP A 150 -51.36 20.84 -14.79
N PHE A 151 -51.38 20.20 -15.97
CA PHE A 151 -52.14 18.98 -16.26
C PHE A 151 -51.26 17.71 -16.21
N VAL A 152 -49.99 17.86 -15.83
CA VAL A 152 -49.00 16.80 -15.79
C VAL A 152 -48.60 16.52 -14.34
N ASP A 153 -48.36 15.25 -14.03
CA ASP A 153 -47.89 14.82 -12.71
C ASP A 153 -46.38 15.08 -12.55
N GLU A 154 -46.02 16.17 -11.87
CA GLU A 154 -44.63 16.51 -11.55
C GLU A 154 -44.03 15.58 -10.47
N ILE A 155 -44.86 14.87 -9.69
CA ILE A 155 -44.41 14.04 -8.56
C ILE A 155 -43.51 12.91 -9.07
N GLN A 156 -43.80 12.35 -10.24
CA GLN A 156 -43.01 11.30 -10.86
C GLN A 156 -41.59 11.77 -11.21
N VAL A 157 -41.44 12.98 -11.73
CA VAL A 157 -40.14 13.59 -12.04
C VAL A 157 -39.33 13.82 -10.76
N HIS A 158 -39.97 14.37 -9.73
CA HIS A 158 -39.33 14.61 -8.44
C HIS A 158 -38.86 13.32 -7.76
N THR A 159 -39.72 12.30 -7.73
CA THR A 159 -39.41 10.99 -7.15
C THR A 159 -38.20 10.35 -7.85
N MET A 160 -38.15 10.43 -9.18
CA MET A 160 -37.04 9.90 -9.97
C MET A 160 -35.73 10.64 -9.70
N ARG A 161 -35.79 11.98 -9.59
CA ARG A 161 -34.62 12.80 -9.27
C ARG A 161 -34.10 12.51 -7.86
N ASP A 162 -34.97 12.31 -6.89
CA ASP A 162 -34.57 12.03 -5.52
C ASP A 162 -33.96 10.62 -5.39
N ALA A 163 -34.53 9.61 -6.07
CA ALA A 163 -33.92 8.28 -6.16
C ALA A 163 -32.51 8.33 -6.80
N LEU A 164 -32.32 9.12 -7.86
CA LEU A 164 -31.01 9.32 -8.48
C LEU A 164 -30.00 9.99 -7.53
N LYS A 165 -30.43 10.98 -6.73
CA LYS A 165 -29.56 11.60 -5.72
C LYS A 165 -29.14 10.60 -4.64
N GLU A 166 -30.06 9.74 -4.20
CA GLU A 166 -29.78 8.71 -3.21
C GLU A 166 -28.73 7.72 -3.73
N ASN A 167 -28.90 7.21 -4.96
CA ASN A 167 -27.93 6.31 -5.60
C ASN A 167 -26.55 6.96 -5.77
N ILE A 168 -26.50 8.23 -6.19
CA ILE A 168 -25.26 8.99 -6.30
C ILE A 168 -24.57 9.12 -4.93
N ALA A 169 -25.33 9.42 -3.87
CA ALA A 169 -24.80 9.52 -2.51
C ALA A 169 -24.27 8.17 -2.01
N ALA A 170 -24.99 7.07 -2.27
CA ALA A 170 -24.55 5.71 -1.93
C ALA A 170 -23.23 5.34 -2.64
N LEU A 171 -23.11 5.71 -3.92
CA LEU A 171 -21.92 5.46 -4.73
C LEU A 171 -20.71 6.29 -4.25
N GLN A 172 -20.93 7.57 -3.91
CA GLN A 172 -19.90 8.43 -3.32
C GLN A 172 -19.44 7.92 -1.95
N SER A 173 -20.36 7.43 -1.13
CA SER A 173 -20.04 6.82 0.17
C SER A 173 -19.16 5.57 -0.01
N THR A 174 -19.55 4.68 -0.92
CA THR A 174 -18.78 3.47 -1.25
C THR A 174 -17.39 3.82 -1.80
N GLN A 175 -17.30 4.81 -2.67
CA GLN A 175 -16.01 5.30 -3.19
C GLN A 175 -15.12 5.86 -2.08
N THR A 176 -15.68 6.62 -1.14
CA THR A 176 -14.93 7.21 -0.02
C THR A 176 -14.43 6.13 0.94
N SER A 177 -15.26 5.10 1.20
CA SER A 177 -14.85 3.93 1.99
C SER A 177 -13.67 3.22 1.36
N PHE A 178 -13.75 2.90 0.06
CA PHE A 178 -12.68 2.19 -0.64
C PHE A 178 -11.39 3.01 -0.78
N ASP A 179 -11.50 4.35 -0.94
CA ASP A 179 -10.35 5.26 -0.89
C ASP A 179 -9.64 5.21 0.48
N GLY A 180 -10.42 5.17 1.57
CA GLY A 180 -9.91 5.01 2.93
C GLY A 180 -9.13 3.71 3.11
N ASP A 181 -9.66 2.59 2.61
CA ASP A 181 -8.97 1.29 2.65
C ASP A 181 -7.67 1.29 1.84
N LEU A 182 -7.67 1.95 0.68
CA LEU A 182 -6.49 2.10 -0.16
C LEU A 182 -5.39 2.92 0.53
N LEU A 183 -5.76 4.03 1.17
CA LEU A 183 -4.84 4.85 1.96
C LEU A 183 -4.27 4.10 3.16
N ARG A 184 -5.07 3.25 3.81
CA ARG A 184 -4.61 2.37 4.89
C ARG A 184 -3.59 1.37 4.36
N PHE A 185 -3.86 0.74 3.21
CA PHE A 185 -2.93 -0.19 2.58
C PHE A 185 -1.62 0.48 2.13
N ASP A 186 -1.66 1.71 1.63
CA ASP A 186 -0.44 2.48 1.33
C ASP A 186 0.36 2.86 2.58
N THR A 187 -0.33 3.15 3.69
CA THR A 187 0.31 3.45 4.98
C THR A 187 0.98 2.21 5.56
N ASP A 188 0.33 1.07 5.44
CA ASP A 188 0.87 -0.25 5.76
C ASP A 188 2.17 -0.53 4.99
N LEU A 189 2.15 -0.37 3.67
CA LEU A 189 3.34 -0.59 2.83
C LEU A 189 4.48 0.38 3.14
N ARG A 190 4.17 1.65 3.43
CA ARG A 190 5.17 2.64 3.86
C ARG A 190 5.79 2.26 5.20
N THR A 191 4.99 1.77 6.14
CA THR A 191 5.45 1.31 7.45
C THR A 191 6.39 0.12 7.30
N LEU A 192 6.00 -0.89 6.52
CA LEU A 192 6.86 -2.05 6.22
C LEU A 192 8.20 -1.64 5.60
N ASN A 193 8.17 -0.74 4.60
CA ASN A 193 9.39 -0.29 3.94
C ASN A 193 10.29 0.51 4.89
N LYS A 194 9.70 1.34 5.77
CA LYS A 194 10.43 2.08 6.81
C LYS A 194 11.10 1.12 7.80
N THR A 195 10.37 0.13 8.31
CA THR A 195 10.91 -0.87 9.24
C THR A 195 12.02 -1.69 8.57
N LEU A 196 11.83 -2.12 7.32
CA LEU A 196 12.85 -2.86 6.58
C LEU A 196 14.11 -2.02 6.29
N SER A 197 13.96 -0.73 6.00
CA SER A 197 15.06 0.20 5.74
C SER A 197 15.83 0.57 7.01
N SER A 198 15.18 0.48 8.17
CA SER A 198 15.83 0.71 9.47
C SER A 198 16.80 -0.39 9.86
N ALA A 199 16.73 -1.57 9.21
CA ALA A 199 17.72 -2.63 9.35
C ALA A 199 18.93 -2.34 8.43
N PRO A 200 20.13 -2.06 8.99
CA PRO A 200 21.35 -1.94 8.22
C PRO A 200 21.52 -3.15 7.29
N SER A 201 21.85 -2.88 6.02
CA SER A 201 22.27 -3.97 5.12
C SER A 201 23.51 -4.63 5.69
N ILE A 202 23.49 -5.98 5.79
CA ILE A 202 24.70 -6.77 6.02
C ILE A 202 25.72 -6.31 4.96
N PRO A 203 26.92 -5.87 5.37
CA PRO A 203 27.91 -5.38 4.42
C PRO A 203 28.18 -6.47 3.39
N SER A 204 27.99 -6.13 2.10
CA SER A 204 28.46 -6.99 1.02
C SER A 204 29.96 -7.21 1.19
N PRO A 205 30.50 -8.39 0.82
CA PRO A 205 31.95 -8.63 0.81
C PRO A 205 32.74 -7.66 -0.08
N SER A 206 32.04 -6.91 -0.94
CA SER A 206 32.59 -5.86 -1.81
C SER A 206 32.50 -4.44 -1.22
N ALA A 207 31.81 -4.25 -0.09
CA ALA A 207 31.81 -2.98 0.62
C ALA A 207 33.10 -2.91 1.42
N SER A 208 33.91 -1.88 1.19
CA SER A 208 35.11 -1.56 1.96
C SER A 208 34.72 -1.19 3.39
N SER A 209 34.36 -2.17 4.22
CA SER A 209 34.25 -1.98 5.67
C SER A 209 35.67 -1.81 6.20
N ALA A 210 35.88 -0.76 7.00
CA ALA A 210 37.16 -0.52 7.67
C ALA A 210 37.52 -1.66 8.66
N ASP A 211 36.52 -2.48 9.04
CA ASP A 211 36.70 -3.58 9.98
C ASP A 211 37.02 -4.92 9.27
N PRO A 212 37.93 -5.72 9.84
CA PRO A 212 38.21 -7.06 9.35
C PRO A 212 36.98 -7.98 9.51
N PRO A 213 36.84 -9.02 8.67
CA PRO A 213 35.74 -9.97 8.79
C PRO A 213 35.85 -10.77 10.09
N LEU A 214 34.70 -11.13 10.68
CA LEU A 214 34.61 -11.94 11.91
C LEU A 214 35.46 -13.21 11.86
N SER A 215 35.54 -13.88 10.71
CA SER A 215 36.35 -15.09 10.52
C SER A 215 37.85 -14.83 10.66
N HIS A 216 38.33 -13.67 10.22
CA HIS A 216 39.72 -13.26 10.37
C HIS A 216 40.05 -12.88 11.81
N LEU A 217 39.14 -12.19 12.51
CA LEU A 217 39.27 -11.90 13.93
C LEU A 217 39.38 -13.21 14.74
N LEU A 218 38.48 -14.17 14.48
CA LEU A 218 38.50 -15.47 15.13
C LEU A 218 39.79 -16.26 14.85
N ALA A 219 40.22 -16.32 13.58
CA ALA A 219 41.46 -17.00 13.20
C ALA A 219 42.69 -16.38 13.89
N SER A 220 42.74 -15.04 13.98
CA SER A 220 43.81 -14.33 14.71
C SER A 220 43.80 -14.64 16.20
N MET A 221 42.63 -14.70 16.85
CA MET A 221 42.54 -15.07 18.26
C MET A 221 42.97 -16.52 18.52
N ILE A 222 42.59 -17.46 17.64
CA ILE A 222 43.01 -18.87 17.73
C ILE A 222 44.54 -18.99 17.58
N ALA A 223 45.12 -18.27 16.62
CA ALA A 223 46.58 -18.25 16.43
C ALA A 223 47.31 -17.69 17.65
N ASN A 224 46.86 -16.54 18.18
CA ASN A 224 47.45 -15.96 19.39
C ASN A 224 47.33 -16.87 20.61
N SER A 225 46.18 -17.53 20.81
CA SER A 225 46.01 -18.50 21.92
C SER A 225 46.89 -19.73 21.76
N HIS A 226 47.12 -20.20 20.52
CA HIS A 226 48.05 -21.29 20.26
C HIS A 226 49.49 -20.90 20.58
N ASP A 227 49.92 -19.73 20.11
CA ASP A 227 51.26 -19.20 20.37
C ASP A 227 51.48 -18.99 21.88
N MET A 228 50.47 -18.48 22.60
CA MET A 228 50.51 -18.35 24.06
C MET A 228 50.67 -19.70 24.77
N ALA A 229 50.01 -20.76 24.29
CA ALA A 229 50.19 -22.11 24.83
C ALA A 229 51.59 -22.68 24.56
N GLN A 230 52.20 -22.36 23.41
CA GLN A 230 53.59 -22.73 23.11
C GLN A 230 54.58 -22.02 24.03
N LEU A 231 54.40 -20.72 24.26
CA LEU A 231 55.24 -19.92 25.17
C LEU A 231 55.14 -20.44 26.62
N LEU A 232 53.92 -20.74 27.09
CA LEU A 232 53.71 -21.37 28.40
C LEU A 232 54.37 -22.75 28.49
N SER A 233 54.29 -23.58 27.44
CA SER A 233 55.00 -24.85 27.40
C SER A 233 56.52 -24.68 27.52
N SER A 234 57.10 -23.63 26.91
CA SER A 234 58.51 -23.29 27.05
C SER A 234 58.87 -22.86 28.48
N LEU A 235 58.03 -22.02 29.10
CA LEU A 235 58.22 -21.61 30.51
C LEU A 235 58.15 -22.80 31.48
N THR A 236 57.23 -23.74 31.25
CA THR A 236 57.15 -24.98 32.04
C THR A 236 58.39 -25.84 31.87
N LYS A 237 58.89 -26.01 30.63
CA LYS A 237 60.14 -26.73 30.38
C LYS A 237 61.33 -26.07 31.06
N HIS A 238 61.43 -24.73 31.00
CA HIS A 238 62.47 -23.98 31.69
C HIS A 238 62.38 -24.15 33.21
N PHE A 239 61.18 -24.12 33.79
CA PHE A 239 60.96 -24.40 35.20
C PHE A 239 61.40 -25.83 35.57
N ASP A 240 61.01 -26.84 34.80
CA ASP A 240 61.42 -28.24 35.02
C ASP A 240 62.95 -28.41 34.93
N MET A 241 63.59 -27.69 34.01
CA MET A 241 65.06 -27.62 33.90
C MET A 241 65.71 -26.93 35.11
N CYS A 242 65.14 -25.84 35.60
CA CYS A 242 65.58 -25.16 36.83
C CYS A 242 65.45 -26.07 38.06
N VAL A 243 64.36 -26.84 38.18
CA VAL A 243 64.17 -27.84 39.25
C VAL A 243 65.25 -28.92 39.16
N THR A 244 65.52 -29.43 37.96
CA THR A 244 66.54 -30.46 37.72
C THR A 244 67.95 -29.94 38.04
N ALA A 245 68.27 -28.71 37.64
CA ALA A 245 69.54 -28.05 37.92
C ALA A 245 69.78 -27.81 39.42
N VAL A 246 68.74 -27.44 40.17
CA VAL A 246 68.82 -27.25 41.63
C VAL A 246 68.95 -28.57 42.38
N ARG A 247 68.27 -29.65 41.93
CA ARG A 247 68.35 -30.98 42.54
C ARG A 247 69.71 -31.67 42.33
N THR A 248 70.32 -31.46 41.18
CA THR A 248 71.62 -32.05 40.80
C THR A 248 72.82 -31.26 41.31
N THR A 249 72.56 -30.19 42.08
CA THR A 249 73.58 -29.34 42.71
C THR A 249 73.58 -29.59 44.22
N GLU A 250 74.75 -29.92 44.77
CA GLU A 250 74.94 -30.19 46.19
C GLU A 250 74.44 -29.01 47.05
N GLY A 251 73.54 -29.28 48.01
CA GLY A 251 72.94 -28.26 48.89
C GLY A 251 71.84 -27.39 48.26
N GLY A 252 71.61 -27.45 46.94
CA GLY A 252 70.64 -26.60 46.23
C GLY A 252 69.18 -26.81 46.66
N ALA A 253 68.75 -28.06 46.82
CA ALA A 253 67.39 -28.38 47.25
C ALA A 253 67.09 -27.88 48.69
N ALA A 254 68.09 -27.92 49.58
CA ALA A 254 67.94 -27.43 50.95
C ALA A 254 67.86 -25.88 50.98
N LEU A 255 68.70 -25.20 50.20
CA LEU A 255 68.70 -23.75 50.08
C LEU A 255 67.43 -23.21 49.39
N ALA A 256 66.92 -23.92 48.38
CA ALA A 256 65.65 -23.62 47.73
C ALA A 256 64.47 -23.64 48.69
N ARG A 257 64.41 -24.65 49.58
CA ARG A 257 63.35 -24.74 50.61
C ARG A 257 63.40 -23.59 51.61
N ILE A 258 64.61 -23.19 52.04
CA ILE A 258 64.79 -22.06 52.97
C ILE A 258 64.33 -20.76 52.31
N LYS A 259 64.85 -20.42 51.12
CA LYS A 259 64.47 -19.20 50.41
C LYS A 259 62.98 -19.18 50.01
N ALA A 260 62.43 -20.32 49.61
CA ALA A 260 60.99 -20.46 49.32
C ALA A 260 60.11 -20.15 50.55
N ALA A 261 60.51 -20.62 51.73
CA ALA A 261 59.81 -20.35 52.99
C ALA A 261 59.92 -18.87 53.40
N GLU A 262 61.08 -18.23 53.20
CA GLU A 262 61.30 -16.80 53.44
C GLU A 262 60.43 -15.91 52.52
N VAL A 263 60.40 -16.23 51.22
CA VAL A 263 59.56 -15.50 50.25
C VAL A 263 58.07 -15.60 50.60
N THR A 264 57.62 -16.78 51.03
CA THR A 264 56.21 -17.02 51.43
C THR A 264 55.82 -16.27 52.71
N GLN A 265 56.76 -15.99 53.62
CA GLN A 265 56.49 -15.20 54.83
C GLN A 265 56.45 -13.68 54.58
N SER A 266 57.14 -13.20 53.54
CA SER A 266 57.22 -11.77 53.19
C SER A 266 56.07 -11.27 52.32
N GLN A 267 55.45 -12.14 51.52
CA GLN A 267 54.30 -11.82 50.66
C GLN A 267 53.04 -12.45 51.24
N GLY A 268 52.34 -11.72 52.10
CA GLY A 268 51.06 -12.16 52.66
C GLY A 268 50.00 -12.34 51.58
N GLY A 269 49.62 -13.59 51.29
CA GLY A 269 48.31 -13.93 50.71
C GLY A 269 48.31 -14.63 49.36
N ASN A 270 47.84 -15.88 49.40
CA ASN A 270 47.00 -16.56 48.39
C ASN A 270 47.60 -17.08 47.07
N ASP A 271 48.90 -17.35 46.98
CA ASP A 271 49.47 -18.10 45.86
C ASP A 271 50.02 -19.47 46.30
N VAL A 272 50.00 -20.45 45.39
CA VAL A 272 50.32 -21.86 45.64
C VAL A 272 51.67 -22.01 46.38
N SER A 273 51.64 -22.56 47.59
CA SER A 273 52.79 -22.61 48.51
C SER A 273 54.04 -23.17 47.84
N ILE A 274 55.10 -22.34 47.75
CA ILE A 274 56.40 -22.67 47.12
C ILE A 274 57.04 -23.91 47.77
N SER A 275 56.83 -24.08 49.07
CA SER A 275 57.31 -25.24 49.81
C SER A 275 56.56 -26.54 49.52
N GLY A 276 55.31 -26.48 49.03
CA GLY A 276 54.50 -27.66 48.71
C GLY A 276 54.84 -28.24 47.33
N VAL A 277 55.01 -27.39 46.32
CA VAL A 277 55.29 -27.79 44.93
C VAL A 277 56.66 -28.46 44.80
N ILE A 278 57.69 -27.95 45.49
CA ILE A 278 59.02 -28.55 45.50
C ILE A 278 59.00 -29.94 46.17
N ALA A 279 58.22 -30.11 47.25
CA ALA A 279 58.08 -31.39 47.95
C ALA A 279 57.22 -32.41 47.16
N GLU A 280 56.16 -31.97 46.48
CA GLU A 280 55.32 -32.82 45.64
C GLU A 280 56.04 -33.28 44.36
N GLN A 281 56.80 -32.42 43.69
CA GLN A 281 57.63 -32.82 42.54
C GLN A 281 58.89 -33.61 42.93
N GLU A 282 59.40 -33.48 44.16
CA GLU A 282 60.40 -34.39 44.71
C GLU A 282 59.86 -35.84 44.81
N SER A 283 58.57 -36.01 45.12
CA SER A 283 57.92 -37.31 45.26
C SER A 283 57.46 -37.96 43.94
N HIS A 284 57.21 -37.16 42.90
CA HIS A 284 56.58 -37.62 41.65
C HIS A 284 57.56 -37.78 40.46
N MET A 285 58.82 -37.37 40.63
CA MET A 285 59.88 -37.51 39.62
C MET A 285 60.82 -38.68 40.00
N PRO A 286 61.15 -39.59 39.06
CA PRO A 286 62.02 -40.73 39.33
C PRO A 286 63.38 -40.30 39.89
N GLU A 287 64.00 -41.15 40.71
CA GLU A 287 65.36 -40.98 41.22
C GLU A 287 66.30 -40.77 40.02
N LEU A 288 66.87 -39.57 39.91
CA LEU A 288 67.64 -39.15 38.73
C LEU A 288 68.90 -40.02 38.62
N ASP A 289 69.12 -40.65 37.46
CA ASP A 289 70.39 -41.26 37.12
C ASP A 289 71.52 -40.20 37.24
N PRO A 290 72.73 -40.58 37.69
CA PRO A 290 73.82 -39.62 37.86
C PRO A 290 74.19 -38.99 36.52
N ILE A 291 73.79 -37.73 36.34
CA ILE A 291 74.07 -36.91 35.14
C ILE A 291 75.59 -36.73 35.01
N SER A 292 76.12 -36.89 33.80
CA SER A 292 77.54 -36.63 33.54
C SER A 292 77.90 -35.18 33.90
N PRO A 293 79.09 -34.90 34.46
CA PRO A 293 79.51 -33.54 34.77
C PRO A 293 79.48 -32.60 33.54
N GLU A 294 79.66 -33.16 32.34
CA GLU A 294 79.57 -32.42 31.07
C GLU A 294 78.13 -32.06 30.70
N GLU A 295 77.19 -33.00 30.88
CA GLU A 295 75.76 -32.78 30.66
C GLU A 295 75.19 -31.78 31.67
N ARG A 296 75.70 -31.80 32.91
CA ARG A 296 75.35 -30.82 33.95
C ARG A 296 75.82 -29.41 33.60
N ALA A 297 77.05 -29.25 33.10
CA ALA A 297 77.57 -27.95 32.68
C ALA A 297 76.76 -27.37 31.50
N GLN A 298 76.40 -28.20 30.53
CA GLN A 298 75.54 -27.81 29.40
C GLN A 298 74.13 -27.41 29.88
N MET A 299 73.53 -28.16 30.80
CA MET A 299 72.22 -27.82 31.38
C MET A 299 72.24 -26.47 32.13
N LEU A 300 73.28 -26.23 32.94
CA LEU A 300 73.42 -24.95 33.66
C LEU A 300 73.60 -23.77 32.70
N GLN A 301 74.33 -23.97 31.60
CA GLN A 301 74.48 -22.96 30.56
C GLN A 301 73.13 -22.61 29.91
N VAL A 302 72.31 -23.60 29.57
CA VAL A 302 70.97 -23.38 28.99
C VAL A 302 70.05 -22.67 30.00
N VAL A 303 70.06 -23.08 31.28
CA VAL A 303 69.25 -22.43 32.32
C VAL A 303 69.61 -20.96 32.50
N VAL A 304 70.89 -20.61 32.50
CA VAL A 304 71.33 -19.21 32.62
C VAL A 304 71.00 -18.39 31.37
N GLN A 305 71.09 -19.00 30.18
CA GLN A 305 70.72 -18.34 28.93
C GLN A 305 69.22 -18.06 28.87
N ASP A 306 68.39 -19.09 29.06
CA ASP A 306 66.92 -18.99 29.02
C ASP A 306 66.40 -18.01 30.07
N ALA A 307 67.03 -17.95 31.26
CA ALA A 307 66.65 -17.04 32.33
C ALA A 307 66.63 -15.56 31.89
N SER A 308 67.51 -15.16 30.96
CA SER A 308 67.53 -13.80 30.43
C SER A 308 66.35 -13.50 29.49
N GLU A 309 65.74 -14.54 28.90
CA GLU A 309 64.64 -14.44 27.94
C GLU A 309 63.26 -14.59 28.60
N VAL A 310 63.19 -15.10 29.85
CA VAL A 310 61.92 -15.36 30.57
C VAL A 310 61.02 -14.12 30.67
N GLU A 311 61.59 -12.95 30.98
CA GLU A 311 60.80 -11.72 31.11
C GLU A 311 60.24 -11.26 29.75
N ASP A 312 61.03 -11.39 28.67
CA ASP A 312 60.59 -11.06 27.31
C ASP A 312 59.44 -11.98 26.86
N VAL A 313 59.52 -13.29 27.19
CA VAL A 313 58.44 -14.26 26.94
C VAL A 313 57.16 -13.90 27.71
N VAL A 314 57.27 -13.49 28.98
CA VAL A 314 56.11 -13.03 29.76
C VAL A 314 55.54 -11.72 29.20
N GLN A 315 56.38 -10.82 28.71
CA GLN A 315 55.93 -9.62 28.02
C GLN A 315 55.19 -9.95 26.72
N GLU A 316 55.70 -10.89 25.92
CA GLU A 316 55.05 -11.38 24.70
C GLU A 316 53.68 -12.02 25.01
N LEU A 317 53.58 -12.84 26.06
CA LEU A 317 52.32 -13.42 26.53
C LEU A 317 51.28 -12.32 26.84
N ASN A 318 51.69 -11.24 27.51
CA ASN A 318 50.82 -10.10 27.80
C ASN A 318 50.38 -9.36 26.54
N GLN A 319 51.29 -9.11 25.59
CA GLN A 319 50.96 -8.46 24.32
C GLN A 319 49.97 -9.28 23.49
N ARG A 320 50.16 -10.61 23.46
CA ARG A 320 49.25 -11.54 22.78
C ARG A 320 47.88 -11.57 23.43
N LEU A 321 47.81 -11.58 24.77
CA LEU A 321 46.53 -11.48 25.49
C LEU A 321 45.80 -10.17 25.14
N GLN A 322 46.49 -9.03 25.16
CA GLN A 322 45.90 -7.74 24.79
C GLN A 322 45.35 -7.75 23.35
N SER A 323 46.05 -8.41 22.43
CA SER A 323 45.59 -8.61 21.05
C SER A 323 44.32 -9.49 20.99
N VAL A 324 44.27 -10.60 21.75
CA VAL A 324 43.09 -11.46 21.87
C VAL A 324 41.90 -10.69 22.42
N GLU A 325 42.09 -9.89 23.48
CA GLU A 325 41.04 -9.06 24.09
C GLU A 325 40.52 -7.98 23.13
N GLY A 326 41.42 -7.27 22.44
CA GLY A 326 41.04 -6.26 21.46
C GLY A 326 40.24 -6.85 20.29
N ASN A 327 40.64 -8.02 19.81
CA ASN A 327 39.92 -8.73 18.76
C ASN A 327 38.57 -9.27 19.24
N PHE A 328 38.49 -9.77 20.48
CA PHE A 328 37.24 -10.24 21.08
C PHE A 328 36.20 -9.11 21.17
N ASN A 329 36.60 -7.94 21.69
CA ASN A 329 35.69 -6.78 21.82
C ASN A 329 35.11 -6.36 20.46
N ARG A 330 35.95 -6.35 19.42
CA ARG A 330 35.52 -6.06 18.04
C ARG A 330 34.55 -7.11 17.51
N LEU A 331 34.84 -8.38 17.76
CA LEU A 331 33.99 -9.51 17.37
C LEU A 331 32.62 -9.42 18.05
N GLU A 332 32.59 -9.13 19.36
CA GLU A 332 31.36 -8.96 20.13
C GLU A 332 30.52 -7.79 19.63
N GLU A 333 31.14 -6.63 19.34
CA GLU A 333 30.44 -5.47 18.77
C GLU A 333 29.80 -5.82 17.41
N GLN A 334 30.55 -6.50 16.54
CA GLN A 334 30.05 -6.95 15.24
C GLN A 334 28.90 -7.96 15.39
N THR A 335 29.02 -8.93 16.30
CA THR A 335 27.96 -9.91 16.59
C THR A 335 26.69 -9.22 17.12
N ASN A 336 26.84 -8.25 18.03
CA ASN A 336 25.71 -7.48 18.55
C ASN A 336 25.00 -6.65 17.46
N ARG A 337 25.76 -6.10 16.51
CA ARG A 337 25.19 -5.43 15.33
C ARG A 337 24.38 -6.39 14.46
N VAL A 338 24.93 -7.58 14.18
CA VAL A 338 24.22 -8.61 13.39
C VAL A 338 22.94 -9.07 14.11
N LYS A 339 23.00 -9.27 15.42
CA LYS A 339 21.83 -9.62 16.25
C LYS A 339 20.76 -8.53 16.22
N THR A 340 21.14 -7.26 16.33
CA THR A 340 20.21 -6.13 16.23
C THR A 340 19.54 -6.06 14.84
N ASN A 341 20.31 -6.31 13.78
CA ASN A 341 19.79 -6.37 12.40
C ASN A 341 18.77 -7.50 12.24
N TYR A 342 19.06 -8.67 12.83
CA TYR A 342 18.14 -9.80 12.84
C TYR A 342 16.83 -9.46 13.54
N LEU A 343 16.88 -8.90 14.75
CA LEU A 343 15.68 -8.49 15.50
C LEU A 343 14.84 -7.47 14.73
N THR A 344 15.49 -6.49 14.09
CA THR A 344 14.80 -5.49 13.25
C THR A 344 14.15 -6.14 12.02
N THR A 345 14.80 -7.14 11.43
CA THR A 345 14.26 -7.91 10.31
C THR A 345 13.05 -8.75 10.73
N VAL A 346 13.09 -9.35 11.93
CA VAL A 346 11.94 -10.05 12.52
C VAL A 346 10.78 -9.10 12.76
N GLU A 347 11.04 -7.88 13.22
CA GLU A 347 10.00 -6.87 13.39
C GLU A 347 9.37 -6.46 12.04
N ALA A 348 10.18 -6.29 10.99
CA ALA A 348 9.67 -6.07 9.64
C ALA A 348 8.82 -7.27 9.15
N PHE A 349 9.20 -8.50 9.50
CA PHE A 349 8.41 -9.69 9.20
C PHE A 349 7.04 -9.69 9.92
N ARG A 350 6.99 -9.28 11.19
CA ARG A 350 5.72 -9.12 11.92
C ARG A 350 4.81 -8.07 11.29
N VAL A 351 5.36 -6.93 10.87
CA VAL A 351 4.59 -5.93 10.12
C VAL A 351 4.04 -6.53 8.83
N LEU A 352 4.82 -7.36 8.12
CA LEU A 352 4.33 -8.05 6.92
C LEU A 352 3.20 -9.05 7.24
N GLU A 353 3.29 -9.78 8.35
CA GLU A 353 2.24 -10.70 8.82
C GLU A 353 0.95 -9.96 9.15
N ASP A 354 1.05 -8.82 9.84
CA ASP A 354 -0.08 -7.93 10.13
C ASP A 354 -0.75 -7.44 8.84
N ILE A 355 0.04 -7.03 7.84
CA ILE A 355 -0.50 -6.65 6.52
C ILE A 355 -1.16 -7.85 5.84
N GLY A 356 -0.56 -9.04 5.94
CA GLY A 356 -1.11 -10.28 5.43
C GLY A 356 -2.48 -10.60 6.03
N SER A 357 -2.65 -10.41 7.34
CA SER A 357 -3.94 -10.60 8.03
C SER A 357 -5.02 -9.63 7.54
N ARG A 358 -4.64 -8.39 7.21
CA ARG A 358 -5.53 -7.35 6.68
C ARG A 358 -5.79 -7.48 5.18
N LEU A 359 -4.96 -8.19 4.43
CA LEU A 359 -5.03 -8.26 2.97
C LEU A 359 -6.39 -8.72 2.47
N GLN A 360 -7.00 -9.70 3.13
CA GLN A 360 -8.33 -10.20 2.78
C GLN A 360 -9.40 -9.10 2.91
N SER A 361 -9.28 -8.21 3.91
CA SER A 361 -10.21 -7.09 4.05
C SER A 361 -10.09 -6.08 2.90
N TYR A 362 -8.87 -5.81 2.42
CA TYR A 362 -8.67 -4.91 1.27
C TYR A 362 -9.20 -5.49 -0.03
N ILE A 363 -9.05 -6.80 -0.23
CA ILE A 363 -9.62 -7.50 -1.39
C ILE A 363 -11.14 -7.53 -1.30
N ALA A 364 -11.70 -7.82 -0.12
CA ALA A 364 -13.14 -7.78 0.11
C ALA A 364 -13.72 -6.38 -0.18
N ALA A 365 -13.04 -5.32 0.27
CA ALA A 365 -13.42 -3.94 -0.03
C ALA A 365 -13.43 -3.64 -1.55
N GLU A 366 -12.47 -4.17 -2.32
CA GLU A 366 -12.50 -4.06 -3.78
C GLU A 366 -13.72 -4.75 -4.38
N THR A 367 -14.03 -5.97 -3.92
CA THR A 367 -15.17 -6.73 -4.42
C THR A 367 -16.49 -6.05 -4.09
N GLU A 368 -16.62 -5.51 -2.88
CA GLU A 368 -17.80 -4.76 -2.43
C GLU A 368 -17.95 -3.46 -3.22
N PHE A 369 -16.87 -2.71 -3.42
CA PHE A 369 -16.87 -1.51 -4.27
C PHE A 369 -17.33 -1.84 -5.69
N ARG A 370 -16.77 -2.90 -6.29
CA ARG A 370 -17.12 -3.31 -7.66
C ARG A 370 -18.58 -3.76 -7.77
N GLN A 371 -19.07 -4.52 -6.79
CA GLN A 371 -20.44 -5.00 -6.79
C GLN A 371 -21.43 -3.85 -6.68
N ARG A 372 -21.24 -2.96 -5.68
CA ARG A 372 -22.08 -1.77 -5.55
C ARG A 372 -21.98 -0.85 -6.75
N TRP A 373 -20.78 -0.71 -7.33
CA TRP A 373 -20.61 0.06 -8.56
C TRP A 373 -21.51 -0.46 -9.68
N ILE A 374 -21.56 -1.77 -9.89
CA ILE A 374 -22.40 -2.39 -10.92
C ILE A 374 -23.88 -2.17 -10.62
N GLU A 375 -24.33 -2.46 -9.39
CA GLU A 375 -25.73 -2.33 -8.96
C GLU A 375 -26.24 -0.88 -9.10
N GLU A 376 -25.48 0.09 -8.58
CA GLU A 376 -25.85 1.50 -8.66
C GLU A 376 -25.79 2.02 -10.10
N HIS A 377 -24.80 1.57 -10.88
CA HIS A 377 -24.70 1.94 -12.29
C HIS A 377 -25.91 1.45 -13.10
N GLU A 378 -26.31 0.19 -12.92
CA GLU A 378 -27.49 -0.38 -13.59
C GLU A 378 -28.75 0.40 -13.23
N THR A 379 -28.92 0.72 -11.93
CA THR A 379 -30.06 1.49 -11.46
C THR A 379 -30.08 2.90 -12.04
N ILE A 380 -28.94 3.61 -12.08
CA ILE A 380 -28.83 4.94 -12.70
C ILE A 380 -29.16 4.86 -14.20
N GLN A 381 -28.67 3.84 -14.91
CA GLN A 381 -28.97 3.64 -16.33
C GLN A 381 -30.45 3.37 -16.58
N GLU A 382 -31.12 2.59 -15.73
CA GLU A 382 -32.56 2.39 -15.80
C GLU A 382 -33.32 3.72 -15.62
N LYS A 383 -32.98 4.50 -14.59
CA LYS A 383 -33.60 5.79 -14.33
C LYS A 383 -33.35 6.81 -15.44
N MET A 384 -32.18 6.81 -16.08
CA MET A 384 -31.93 7.63 -17.27
C MET A 384 -32.84 7.24 -18.45
N ARG A 385 -33.08 5.95 -18.66
CA ARG A 385 -34.04 5.49 -19.68
C ARG A 385 -35.47 5.93 -19.35
N GLU A 386 -35.88 5.82 -18.09
CA GLU A 386 -37.19 6.30 -17.63
C GLU A 386 -37.35 7.81 -17.89
N MET A 387 -36.33 8.63 -17.62
CA MET A 387 -36.35 10.06 -17.94
C MET A 387 -36.50 10.33 -19.44
N ASP A 388 -35.80 9.58 -20.30
CA ASP A 388 -35.90 9.75 -21.75
C ASP A 388 -37.28 9.34 -22.29
N VAL A 389 -37.91 8.30 -21.70
CA VAL A 389 -39.30 7.92 -22.01
C VAL A 389 -40.26 9.03 -21.59
N LEU A 390 -40.09 9.58 -20.38
CA LEU A 390 -40.93 10.64 -19.86
C LEU A 390 -40.79 11.93 -20.68
N ARG A 391 -39.57 12.27 -21.10
CA ARG A 391 -39.30 13.36 -22.03
C ARG A 391 -40.07 13.18 -23.33
N SER A 392 -39.98 11.99 -23.93
CA SER A 392 -40.67 11.65 -25.18
C SER A 392 -42.19 11.73 -25.05
N PHE A 393 -42.73 11.36 -23.89
CA PHE A 393 -44.14 11.50 -23.56
C PHE A 393 -44.56 12.98 -23.49
N TYR A 394 -43.83 13.82 -22.76
CA TYR A 394 -44.09 15.26 -22.66
C TYR A 394 -43.96 15.99 -24.00
N GLU A 395 -42.96 15.61 -24.79
CA GLU A 395 -42.78 16.06 -26.15
C GLU A 395 -44.00 15.72 -27.03
N SER A 396 -44.51 14.50 -26.93
CA SER A 396 -45.69 14.04 -27.66
C SER A 396 -46.96 14.73 -27.18
N TYR A 397 -47.11 14.92 -25.86
CA TYR A 397 -48.21 15.66 -25.24
C TYR A 397 -48.29 17.10 -25.76
N ALA A 398 -47.15 17.81 -25.76
CA ALA A 398 -47.06 19.16 -26.32
C ALA A 398 -47.47 19.20 -27.81
N SER A 399 -47.08 18.19 -28.60
CA SER A 399 -47.46 18.09 -30.01
C SER A 399 -48.95 17.82 -30.20
N SER A 400 -49.53 16.96 -29.37
CA SER A 400 -50.95 16.61 -29.41
C SER A 400 -51.81 17.81 -29.06
N TYR A 401 -51.35 18.67 -28.15
CA TYR A 401 -52.01 19.94 -27.87
C TYR A 401 -52.03 20.90 -29.08
N ASP A 402 -50.91 21.04 -29.80
CA ASP A 402 -50.91 21.79 -31.07
C ASP A 402 -51.87 21.15 -32.11
N GLY A 403 -52.00 19.82 -32.09
CA GLY A 403 -52.99 19.09 -32.89
C GLY A 403 -54.43 19.39 -32.50
N LEU A 404 -54.73 19.51 -31.20
CA LEU A 404 -56.05 19.86 -30.67
C LEU A 404 -56.49 21.25 -31.14
N ILE A 405 -55.60 22.25 -31.09
CA ILE A 405 -55.87 23.61 -31.58
C ILE A 405 -56.31 23.57 -33.05
N LEU A 406 -55.59 22.83 -33.89
CA LEU A 406 -55.90 22.70 -35.32
C LEU A 406 -57.20 21.95 -35.58
N GLU A 407 -57.52 20.94 -34.77
CA GLU A 407 -58.78 20.19 -34.88
C GLU A 407 -59.99 21.05 -34.48
N VAL A 408 -59.84 21.90 -33.46
CA VAL A 408 -60.88 22.85 -33.05
C VAL A 408 -61.14 23.86 -34.17
N GLU A 409 -60.09 24.43 -34.78
CA GLU A 409 -60.26 25.31 -35.94
C GLU A 409 -60.93 24.58 -37.11
N ARG A 410 -60.54 23.33 -37.39
CA ARG A 410 -61.16 22.52 -38.46
C ARG A 410 -62.66 22.31 -38.19
N ARG A 411 -63.04 22.00 -36.95
CA ARG A 411 -64.45 21.86 -36.55
C ARG A 411 -65.22 23.17 -36.68
N LYS A 412 -64.61 24.28 -36.27
CA LYS A 412 -65.22 25.61 -36.41
C LYS A 412 -65.46 25.98 -37.87
N ALA A 413 -64.47 25.77 -38.74
CA ALA A 413 -64.63 25.99 -40.18
C ALA A 413 -65.71 25.11 -40.81
N LEU A 414 -65.87 23.87 -40.33
CA LEU A 414 -66.94 22.98 -40.78
C LEU A 414 -68.32 23.43 -40.29
N GLU A 415 -68.45 23.84 -39.02
CA GLU A 415 -69.68 24.44 -38.49
C GLU A 415 -70.08 25.68 -39.28
N ASP A 416 -69.14 26.59 -39.53
CA ASP A 416 -69.40 27.82 -40.30
C ASP A 416 -69.79 27.49 -41.76
N LYS A 417 -69.24 26.43 -42.34
CA LYS A 417 -69.64 25.92 -43.67
C LYS A 417 -71.07 25.37 -43.65
N VAL A 418 -71.44 24.60 -42.63
CA VAL A 418 -72.81 24.09 -42.46
C VAL A 418 -73.79 25.25 -42.27
N LEU A 419 -73.47 26.21 -41.42
CA LEU A 419 -74.27 27.43 -41.23
C LEU A 419 -74.40 28.24 -42.52
N SER A 420 -73.34 28.36 -43.32
CA SER A 420 -73.40 29.03 -44.62
C SER A 420 -74.32 28.31 -45.61
N ILE A 421 -74.32 26.98 -45.64
CA ILE A 421 -75.23 26.20 -46.49
C ILE A 421 -76.68 26.44 -46.05
N TRP A 422 -76.95 26.36 -44.74
CA TRP A 422 -78.29 26.63 -44.22
C TRP A 422 -78.76 28.05 -44.49
N LYS A 423 -77.89 29.04 -44.34
CA LYS A 423 -78.20 30.44 -44.67
C LYS A 423 -78.56 30.60 -46.15
N LYS A 424 -77.78 29.99 -47.06
CA LYS A 424 -78.07 30.00 -48.50
C LYS A 424 -79.38 29.28 -48.84
N ALA A 425 -79.65 28.16 -48.17
CA ALA A 425 -80.91 27.43 -48.34
C ALA A 425 -82.10 28.27 -47.86
N GLN A 426 -81.97 28.94 -46.70
CA GLN A 426 -82.97 29.87 -46.18
C GLN A 426 -83.22 31.02 -47.15
N GLU A 427 -82.16 31.69 -47.63
CA GLU A 427 -82.28 32.76 -48.65
C GLU A 427 -82.97 32.27 -49.93
N SER A 428 -82.72 31.03 -50.36
CA SER A 428 -83.38 30.43 -51.52
C SER A 428 -84.86 30.12 -51.25
N VAL A 429 -85.21 29.63 -50.07
CA VAL A 429 -86.60 29.37 -49.66
C VAL A 429 -87.36 30.69 -49.55
N ASP A 430 -86.77 31.71 -48.92
CA ASP A 430 -87.35 33.05 -48.80
C ASP A 430 -87.63 33.65 -50.19
N LYS A 431 -86.74 33.44 -51.16
CA LYS A 431 -86.94 33.87 -52.55
C LYS A 431 -88.12 33.16 -53.23
N ILE A 432 -88.34 31.87 -52.96
CA ILE A 432 -89.48 31.11 -53.51
C ILE A 432 -90.78 31.60 -52.88
N ILE A 433 -90.81 31.79 -51.56
CA ILE A 433 -91.99 32.30 -50.84
C ILE A 433 -92.35 33.70 -51.33
N GLU A 434 -91.35 34.57 -51.56
CA GLU A 434 -91.56 35.90 -52.13
C GLU A 434 -92.03 35.85 -53.60
N GLY A 435 -91.59 34.85 -54.37
CA GLY A 435 -92.10 34.57 -55.71
C GLY A 435 -93.57 34.17 -55.71
N ASP A 436 -93.96 33.21 -54.88
CA ASP A 436 -95.36 32.81 -54.66
C ASP A 436 -96.22 33.99 -54.23
N ARG A 437 -95.73 34.81 -53.28
CA ARG A 437 -96.43 36.02 -52.82
C ARG A 437 -96.77 36.95 -53.99
N LYS A 438 -95.83 37.15 -54.92
CA LYS A 438 -96.03 37.98 -56.12
C LYS A 438 -97.00 37.34 -57.11
N GLU A 439 -96.92 36.04 -57.34
CA GLU A 439 -97.85 35.32 -58.22
C GLU A 439 -99.28 35.34 -57.66
N ARG A 440 -99.47 35.12 -56.35
CA ARG A 440 -100.78 35.26 -55.69
C ARG A 440 -101.32 36.69 -55.76
N GLU A 441 -100.46 37.69 -55.63
CA GLU A 441 -100.82 39.10 -55.80
C GLU A 441 -101.25 39.41 -57.25
N ALA A 442 -100.51 38.92 -58.24
CA ALA A 442 -100.87 39.05 -59.66
C ALA A 442 -102.17 38.32 -60.01
N PHE A 443 -102.33 37.07 -59.58
CA PHE A 443 -103.56 36.29 -59.76
C PHE A 443 -104.77 37.01 -59.16
N ARG A 444 -104.63 37.60 -57.96
CA ARG A 444 -105.68 38.42 -57.36
C ARG A 444 -106.01 39.66 -58.19
N GLN A 445 -105.00 40.35 -58.73
CA GLN A 445 -105.23 41.52 -59.59
C GLN A 445 -106.00 41.14 -60.86
N GLU A 446 -105.76 39.95 -61.42
CA GLU A 446 -106.40 39.50 -62.66
C GLU A 446 -107.82 38.93 -62.46
N VAL A 447 -108.06 38.16 -61.39
CA VAL A 447 -109.29 37.37 -61.22
C VAL A 447 -110.12 37.79 -60.01
N GLY A 448 -109.58 38.63 -59.11
CA GLY A 448 -110.19 38.95 -57.82
C GLY A 448 -111.54 39.68 -57.90
N GLU A 449 -111.81 40.44 -58.96
CA GLU A 449 -113.13 41.09 -59.17
C GLU A 449 -114.23 40.09 -59.53
N PHE A 450 -113.87 38.90 -60.01
CA PHE A 450 -114.79 37.87 -60.51
C PHE A 450 -114.92 36.67 -59.56
N LEU A 451 -114.14 36.63 -58.47
CA LEU A 451 -114.08 35.49 -57.56
C LEU A 451 -114.65 35.87 -56.17
N PRO A 452 -115.78 35.27 -55.75
CA PRO A 452 -116.33 35.48 -54.41
C PRO A 452 -115.34 35.11 -53.31
N THR A 453 -115.20 35.96 -52.29
CA THR A 453 -114.21 35.81 -51.21
C THR A 453 -114.45 34.56 -50.34
N ASP A 454 -115.64 33.97 -50.39
CA ASP A 454 -116.06 32.78 -49.65
C ASP A 454 -115.77 31.44 -50.35
N LEU A 455 -115.34 31.47 -51.63
CA LEU A 455 -115.04 30.25 -52.39
C LEU A 455 -113.86 29.45 -51.81
N TRP A 456 -112.84 30.15 -51.33
CA TRP A 456 -111.70 29.54 -50.62
C TRP A 456 -111.19 30.48 -49.51
N PRO A 457 -111.45 30.16 -48.23
CA PRO A 457 -111.06 31.02 -47.11
C PRO A 457 -109.55 31.26 -46.96
N GLY A 458 -108.72 30.33 -47.45
CA GLY A 458 -107.26 30.40 -47.36
C GLY A 458 -106.59 31.16 -48.50
N MET A 459 -107.36 31.84 -49.36
CA MET A 459 -106.83 32.57 -50.52
C MET A 459 -105.82 33.66 -50.13
N ASP A 460 -105.97 34.23 -48.93
CA ASP A 460 -105.08 35.25 -48.39
C ASP A 460 -104.02 34.71 -47.41
N ASP A 461 -104.09 33.44 -47.04
CA ASP A 461 -103.14 32.86 -46.10
C ASP A 461 -101.72 32.84 -46.70
N PRO A 462 -100.69 33.21 -45.92
CA PRO A 462 -99.31 33.02 -46.35
C PRO A 462 -98.97 31.52 -46.40
N MET A 463 -97.99 31.17 -47.22
CA MET A 463 -97.42 29.81 -47.19
C MET A 463 -96.87 29.47 -45.80
N CYS A 464 -96.88 28.18 -45.44
CA CYS A 464 -96.27 27.69 -44.21
C CYS A 464 -94.78 28.07 -44.12
N ARG A 465 -94.40 28.73 -43.02
CA ARG A 465 -93.01 29.10 -42.73
C ARG A 465 -92.29 27.95 -42.02
N TRP A 466 -91.08 27.64 -42.47
CA TRP A 466 -90.21 26.64 -41.86
C TRP A 466 -89.02 27.35 -41.20
N GLU A 467 -88.74 27.01 -39.94
CA GLU A 467 -87.56 27.47 -39.21
C GLU A 467 -86.67 26.30 -38.84
N ILE A 468 -85.35 26.49 -38.93
CA ILE A 468 -84.36 25.47 -38.60
C ILE A 468 -83.66 25.91 -37.33
N VAL A 469 -83.71 25.05 -36.31
CA VAL A 469 -83.11 25.30 -34.99
C VAL A 469 -82.06 24.21 -34.73
N PRO A 470 -80.86 24.56 -34.23
CA PRO A 470 -79.87 23.56 -33.86
C PRO A 470 -80.41 22.64 -32.76
N VAL A 471 -80.29 21.34 -32.98
CA VAL A 471 -80.70 20.31 -32.01
C VAL A 471 -79.61 20.14 -30.95
N ARG A 472 -80.01 20.08 -29.67
CA ARG A 472 -79.12 19.80 -28.54
C ARG A 472 -79.32 18.35 -28.12
N ASP A 473 -78.27 17.54 -28.16
CA ASP A 473 -78.30 16.25 -27.48
C ASP A 473 -78.23 16.48 -25.97
N SER A 474 -79.31 16.12 -25.27
CA SER A 474 -79.50 16.35 -23.84
C SER A 474 -78.86 15.28 -22.97
N ASP A 475 -77.64 14.85 -23.30
CA ASP A 475 -76.91 13.88 -22.49
C ASP A 475 -75.75 14.56 -21.75
N GLY A 476 -76.04 14.94 -20.50
CA GLY A 476 -75.08 14.87 -19.41
C GLY A 476 -74.22 16.11 -19.12
N ARG A 477 -74.64 16.81 -18.04
CA ARG A 477 -73.86 17.75 -17.20
C ARG A 477 -73.51 19.09 -17.85
N GLY A 478 -74.29 20.09 -17.48
CA GLY A 478 -74.19 21.44 -18.00
C GLY A 478 -72.86 22.12 -17.68
N HIS A 479 -72.39 22.88 -18.67
CA HIS A 479 -71.78 24.19 -18.50
C HIS A 479 -72.42 25.10 -19.55
N GLY A 480 -72.89 26.28 -19.13
CA GLY A 480 -73.58 27.26 -19.96
C GLY A 480 -72.66 28.02 -20.92
N GLY A 481 -71.82 27.30 -21.66
CA GLY A 481 -70.95 27.84 -22.71
C GLY A 481 -71.61 27.73 -24.10
N ALA A 482 -71.29 28.66 -24.98
CA ALA A 482 -71.89 28.79 -26.32
C ALA A 482 -71.93 27.46 -27.10
N CYS A 483 -73.06 27.18 -27.75
CA CYS A 483 -73.41 25.97 -28.49
C CYS A 483 -72.59 25.72 -29.77
N SER A 484 -71.47 26.39 -29.95
CA SER A 484 -70.62 26.32 -31.15
C SER A 484 -69.19 26.01 -30.72
N THR A 485 -68.47 25.25 -31.55
CA THR A 485 -67.03 25.08 -31.41
C THR A 485 -66.39 26.46 -31.16
N PRO A 486 -65.56 26.62 -30.13
CA PRO A 486 -65.03 27.93 -29.76
C PRO A 486 -64.16 28.49 -30.89
N ALA A 487 -64.30 29.79 -31.13
CA ALA A 487 -63.47 30.49 -32.10
C ALA A 487 -62.10 30.80 -31.49
N LEU A 488 -61.04 30.38 -32.17
CA LEU A 488 -59.66 30.63 -31.75
C LEU A 488 -59.09 31.83 -32.51
N GLU A 489 -58.13 32.54 -31.92
CA GLU A 489 -57.42 33.59 -32.64
C GLU A 489 -56.56 33.02 -33.77
N ARG A 490 -56.55 33.69 -34.93
CA ARG A 490 -55.74 33.25 -36.09
C ARG A 490 -54.24 33.15 -35.77
N SER A 491 -53.74 34.02 -34.91
CA SER A 491 -52.36 34.02 -34.41
C SER A 491 -52.00 32.70 -33.72
N VAL A 492 -52.90 32.20 -32.86
CA VAL A 492 -52.77 30.94 -32.11
C VAL A 492 -52.76 29.75 -33.06
N VAL A 493 -53.71 29.70 -34.00
CA VAL A 493 -53.82 28.63 -35.00
C VAL A 493 -52.58 28.59 -35.90
N GLN A 494 -52.12 29.75 -36.37
CA GLN A 494 -50.91 29.84 -37.21
C GLN A 494 -49.66 29.43 -36.43
N ALA A 495 -49.55 29.83 -35.16
CA ALA A 495 -48.44 29.43 -34.31
C ALA A 495 -48.43 27.91 -34.06
N ALA A 496 -49.58 27.29 -33.80
CA ALA A 496 -49.72 25.84 -33.67
C ALA A 496 -49.36 25.11 -34.98
N ALA A 497 -49.81 25.62 -36.13
CA ALA A 497 -49.45 25.07 -37.44
C ALA A 497 -47.95 25.15 -37.71
N MET A 498 -47.29 26.28 -37.39
CA MET A 498 -45.85 26.46 -37.55
C MET A 498 -45.04 25.51 -36.66
N ARG A 499 -45.45 25.33 -35.40
CA ARG A 499 -44.79 24.40 -34.46
C ARG A 499 -44.91 22.95 -34.91
N ARG A 500 -46.10 22.55 -35.37
CA ARG A 500 -46.34 21.21 -35.89
C ARG A 500 -45.61 20.96 -37.21
N GLY A 501 -45.56 21.97 -38.09
CA GLY A 501 -44.86 21.95 -39.38
C GLY A 501 -43.34 21.83 -39.25
N ARG A 502 -42.72 22.55 -38.31
CA ARG A 502 -41.28 22.43 -38.01
C ARG A 502 -40.89 21.01 -37.61
N ARG A 503 -41.72 20.35 -36.80
CA ARG A 503 -41.44 18.98 -36.31
C ARG A 503 -41.59 17.90 -37.38
N SER A 504 -42.42 18.10 -38.40
CA SER A 504 -42.51 17.19 -39.55
C SER A 504 -41.31 17.29 -40.50
N GLY A 505 -40.50 18.36 -40.43
CA GLY A 505 -39.30 18.54 -41.24
C GLY A 505 -37.99 18.05 -40.60
N GLU A 506 -38.01 17.70 -39.30
CA GLU A 506 -36.83 17.23 -38.52
C GLU A 506 -36.85 15.71 -38.24
N ARG A 507 -37.78 14.95 -38.86
CA ARG A 507 -37.82 13.48 -38.77
C ARG A 507 -37.10 12.79 -39.91
#